data_AF-A0A0S2K0Y4-F1
#
_entry.id   AF-A0A0S2K0Y4-F1
#
_cell.length_a   1.000
_cell.length_b   1.000
_cell.length_c   1.000
_cell.angle_alpha   90.00
_cell.angle_beta   90.00
_cell.angle_gamma   90.00
#
_symmetry.space_group_name_H-M   'P 1'
#
loop_
_entity.id
_entity.type
_entity.pdbx_description
1 polymer ?
#
loop_
_entity_poly.entity_id
_entity_poly.type
_entity_poly.pdbx_seq_one_letter_code
_entity_poly.pdbx_strand_id
1 'polypeptide(L)'
;MKLDLVKRFSLWIIFSFFYVSGLEMALQLSIDAQQDPNLLNTVLYTFLFNLLVGHLIVKYEKIWPIFCAMIVGAFGIIGFGYFFTEQLIDYSKELKLALVLSLPFATFVVIELKKLMDKQQAE
;
A
#
# COMPACT_ATOMS: atom_id res chain seq x y z
N MET A 1 -21.45 15.94 -6.48
CA MET A 1 -20.55 15.32 -7.47
C MET A 1 -19.09 15.77 -7.34
N LYS A 2 -18.70 17.04 -7.57
CA LYS A 2 -17.28 17.46 -7.41
C LYS A 2 -16.82 17.43 -5.94
N LEU A 3 -17.67 17.83 -5.00
CA LEU A 3 -17.33 17.89 -3.58
C LEU A 3 -17.14 16.51 -2.94
N ASP A 4 -17.95 15.52 -3.34
CA ASP A 4 -17.89 14.15 -2.81
C ASP A 4 -16.60 13.45 -3.23
N LEU A 5 -16.17 13.71 -4.47
CA LEU A 5 -14.90 13.20 -5.01
C LEU A 5 -13.70 13.76 -4.23
N VAL A 6 -13.70 15.08 -3.97
CA VAL A 6 -12.64 15.75 -3.20
C VAL A 6 -12.57 15.17 -1.79
N LYS A 7 -13.71 15.11 -1.08
CA LYS A 7 -13.76 14.53 0.28
C LYS A 7 -13.21 13.11 0.32
N ARG A 8 -13.55 12.29 -0.68
CA ARG A 8 -13.11 10.91 -0.78
C ARG A 8 -11.60 10.77 -0.96
N PHE A 9 -10.99 11.59 -1.83
CA PHE A 9 -9.54 11.59 -1.99
C PHE A 9 -8.81 12.18 -0.79
N SER A 10 -9.37 13.19 -0.14
CA SER A 10 -8.81 13.72 1.12
C SER A 10 -8.74 12.65 2.20
N LEU A 11 -9.74 11.77 2.32
CA LEU A 11 -9.70 10.64 3.25
C LEU A 11 -8.59 9.64 2.91
N TRP A 12 -8.36 9.35 1.63
CA TRP A 12 -7.25 8.48 1.22
C TRP A 12 -5.87 9.10 1.48
N ILE A 13 -5.74 10.43 1.38
CA ILE A 13 -4.52 11.14 1.77
C ILE A 13 -4.30 11.02 3.29
N ILE A 14 -5.33 11.22 4.12
CA ILE A 14 -5.22 11.03 5.58
C ILE A 14 -4.84 9.57 5.89
N PHE A 15 -5.49 8.62 5.22
CA PHE A 15 -5.17 7.21 5.36
C PHE A 15 -3.71 6.89 4.99
N SER A 16 -3.13 7.62 4.04
CA SER A 16 -1.74 7.42 3.62
C SER A 16 -0.71 7.70 4.72
N PHE A 17 -1.04 8.54 5.70
CA PHE A 17 -0.20 8.75 6.88
C PHE A 17 -0.17 7.50 7.79
N PHE A 18 -1.34 6.89 8.02
CA PHE A 18 -1.42 5.63 8.78
C PHE A 18 -0.76 4.48 8.01
N TYR A 19 -0.93 4.47 6.69
CA TYR A 19 -0.28 3.51 5.81
C TYR A 19 1.24 3.54 5.97
N VAL A 20 1.88 4.73 5.88
CA VAL A 20 3.34 4.80 5.95
C VAL A 20 3.88 4.38 7.31
N SER A 21 3.19 4.70 8.40
CA SER A 21 3.60 4.27 9.75
C SER A 21 3.51 2.75 9.91
N GLY A 22 2.45 2.13 9.41
CA GLY A 22 2.33 0.66 9.40
C GLY A 22 3.33 0.00 8.45
N LEU A 23 3.62 0.64 7.31
CA LEU A 23 4.58 0.15 6.32
C LEU A 23 6.01 0.17 6.88
N GLU A 24 6.41 1.24 7.55
CA GLU A 24 7.72 1.35 8.21
C GLU A 24 7.90 0.23 9.25
N MET A 25 6.89 0.00 10.09
CA MET A 25 6.91 -1.12 11.04
C MET A 25 7.06 -2.46 10.32
N ALA A 26 6.28 -2.72 9.27
CA ALA A 26 6.38 -3.96 8.49
C ALA A 26 7.75 -4.10 7.82
N LEU A 27 8.35 -2.99 7.39
CA LEU A 27 9.66 -2.95 6.76
C LEU A 27 10.78 -3.29 7.75
N GLN A 28 10.74 -2.70 8.95
CA GLN A 28 11.70 -3.00 10.02
C GLN A 28 11.60 -4.47 10.44
N LEU A 29 10.39 -4.97 10.72
CA LEU A 29 10.16 -6.38 11.06
C LEU A 29 10.65 -7.32 9.95
N SER A 30 10.47 -6.93 8.69
CA SER A 30 10.96 -7.70 7.55
C SER A 30 12.48 -7.74 7.46
N ILE A 31 13.17 -6.67 7.85
CA ILE A 31 14.63 -6.59 7.81
C ILE A 31 15.21 -7.40 8.98
N ASP A 32 14.65 -7.24 10.18
CA ASP A 32 15.06 -7.95 11.39
C ASP A 32 14.90 -9.47 11.26
N ALA A 33 13.93 -9.93 10.46
CA ALA A 33 13.70 -11.35 10.20
C ALA A 33 14.71 -11.99 9.21
N GLN A 34 15.54 -11.19 8.52
CA GLN A 34 16.47 -11.68 7.50
C GLN A 34 17.90 -11.78 8.05
N GLN A 35 18.59 -12.88 7.74
CA GLN A 35 20.02 -13.03 8.06
C GLN A 35 20.91 -12.15 7.17
N ASP A 36 20.53 -11.97 5.90
CA ASP A 36 21.18 -11.09 4.93
C ASP A 36 20.10 -10.29 4.18
N PRO A 37 19.84 -9.03 4.57
CA PRO A 37 18.76 -8.23 4.01
C PRO A 37 18.95 -7.95 2.52
N ASN A 38 18.03 -8.44 1.69
CA ASN A 38 18.00 -8.15 0.25
C ASN A 38 16.69 -7.45 -0.14
N LEU A 39 16.77 -6.49 -1.05
CA LEU A 39 15.66 -5.68 -1.56
C LEU A 39 14.46 -6.53 -1.97
N LEU A 40 14.67 -7.61 -2.73
CA LEU A 40 13.58 -8.46 -3.21
C LEU A 40 12.84 -9.12 -2.04
N ASN A 41 13.57 -9.72 -1.11
CA ASN A 41 12.99 -10.38 0.06
C ASN A 41 12.23 -9.38 0.93
N THR A 42 12.80 -8.20 1.16
CA THR A 42 12.15 -7.14 1.93
C THR A 42 10.86 -6.65 1.28
N VAL A 43 10.84 -6.47 -0.05
CA VAL A 43 9.61 -6.14 -0.79
C VAL A 43 8.59 -7.27 -0.69
N LEU A 44 9.02 -8.53 -0.76
CA LEU A 44 8.13 -9.69 -0.71
C LEU A 44 7.49 -9.89 0.67
N TYR A 45 8.24 -9.70 1.75
CA TYR A 45 7.68 -9.75 3.10
C TYR A 45 6.74 -8.58 3.38
N THR A 46 7.11 -7.37 2.97
CA THR A 46 6.23 -6.19 3.09
C THR A 46 5.02 -6.24 2.16
N PHE A 47 5.06 -7.08 1.11
CA PHE A 47 3.92 -7.30 0.21
C PHE A 47 2.68 -7.83 0.94
N LEU A 48 2.85 -8.68 1.96
CA LEU A 48 1.74 -9.19 2.76
C LEU A 48 1.00 -8.06 3.49
N PHE A 49 1.74 -7.08 4.04
CA PHE A 49 1.15 -5.88 4.60
C PHE A 49 0.38 -5.09 3.53
N ASN A 50 0.96 -4.94 2.34
CA ASN A 50 0.28 -4.27 1.22
C ASN A 50 -0.97 -5.02 0.74
N LEU A 51 -1.04 -6.35 0.84
CA LEU A 51 -2.26 -7.12 0.58
C LEU A 51 -3.35 -6.81 1.61
N LEU A 52 -3.01 -6.67 2.89
CA LEU A 52 -3.94 -6.27 3.94
C LEU A 52 -4.47 -4.86 3.70
N VAL A 53 -3.59 -3.92 3.35
CA VAL A 53 -3.98 -2.55 3.01
C VAL A 53 -4.84 -2.53 1.73
N GLY A 54 -4.45 -3.29 0.71
CA GLY A 54 -5.23 -3.48 -0.51
C GLY A 54 -6.63 -4.05 -0.24
N HIS A 55 -6.76 -4.98 0.71
CA HIS A 55 -8.05 -5.48 1.18
C HIS A 55 -8.93 -4.36 1.75
N LEU A 56 -8.38 -3.48 2.57
CA LEU A 56 -9.11 -2.33 3.11
C LEU A 56 -9.51 -1.36 2.00
N ILE A 57 -8.61 -1.07 1.06
CA ILE A 57 -8.91 -0.21 -0.09
C ILE A 57 -10.09 -0.78 -0.87
N VAL A 58 -10.04 -2.05 -1.30
CA VAL A 58 -11.13 -2.68 -2.07
C VAL A 58 -12.42 -2.82 -1.24
N LYS A 59 -12.32 -2.84 0.09
CA LYS A 59 -13.50 -2.87 0.98
C LYS A 59 -14.26 -1.54 0.93
N TYR A 60 -13.56 -0.40 1.00
CA TYR A 60 -14.16 0.94 1.10
C TYR A 60 -14.21 1.73 -0.22
N GLU A 61 -13.43 1.32 -1.22
CA GLU A 61 -13.38 1.90 -2.56
C GLU A 61 -13.87 0.88 -3.61
N LYS A 62 -15.07 1.09 -4.13
CA LYS A 62 -15.70 0.20 -5.13
C LYS A 62 -15.51 0.64 -6.57
N ILE A 63 -15.17 1.91 -6.81
CA ILE A 63 -15.18 2.49 -8.14
C ILE A 63 -13.76 2.50 -8.71
N TRP A 64 -12.79 3.04 -7.98
CA TRP A 64 -11.40 3.20 -8.45
C TRP A 64 -10.35 2.75 -7.41
N PRO A 65 -10.37 1.49 -6.92
CA PRO A 65 -9.49 1.03 -5.84
C PRO A 65 -8.01 1.14 -6.18
N ILE A 66 -7.61 0.80 -7.41
CA ILE A 66 -6.21 0.88 -7.84
C ILE A 66 -5.73 2.33 -7.86
N PHE A 67 -6.57 3.27 -8.27
CA PHE A 67 -6.22 4.70 -8.28
C PHE A 67 -6.05 5.24 -6.86
N CYS A 68 -6.93 4.85 -5.93
CA CYS A 68 -6.79 5.18 -4.52
C CYS A 68 -5.51 4.57 -3.91
N ALA A 69 -5.16 3.34 -4.29
CA ALA A 69 -3.90 2.71 -3.88
C ALA A 69 -2.67 3.48 -4.39
N MET A 70 -2.71 4.01 -5.62
CA MET A 70 -1.63 4.86 -6.13
C MET A 70 -1.50 6.17 -5.32
N ILE A 71 -2.63 6.80 -4.95
CA ILE A 71 -2.62 7.99 -4.10
C ILE A 71 -2.02 7.66 -2.72
N VAL A 72 -2.47 6.56 -2.10
CA VAL A 72 -1.97 6.13 -0.78
C VAL A 72 -0.48 5.81 -0.83
N GLY A 73 -0.01 5.11 -1.87
CA GLY A 73 1.40 4.80 -2.05
C GLY A 73 2.24 6.07 -2.25
N ALA A 74 1.83 6.96 -3.15
CA ALA A 74 2.56 8.19 -3.44
C ALA A 74 2.57 9.17 -2.25
N PHE A 75 1.42 9.50 -1.69
CA PHE A 75 1.35 10.43 -0.56
C PHE A 75 1.90 9.81 0.73
N GLY A 76 1.74 8.50 0.94
CA GLY A 76 2.28 7.84 2.11
C GLY A 76 3.80 7.78 2.07
N ILE A 77 4.38 7.21 1.00
CA ILE A 77 5.82 6.96 0.93
C ILE A 77 6.61 8.21 0.55
N ILE A 78 6.18 8.93 -0.50
CA ILE A 78 6.90 10.11 -1.00
C ILE A 78 6.49 11.34 -0.21
N GLY A 79 5.19 11.56 -0.01
CA GLY A 79 4.70 12.70 0.76
C GLY A 79 5.13 12.60 2.23
N PHE A 80 4.45 11.77 2.99
CA PHE A 80 4.64 11.69 4.43
C PHE A 80 5.99 11.09 4.82
N GLY A 81 6.32 9.91 4.31
CA GLY A 81 7.52 9.16 4.70
C GLY A 81 8.85 9.83 4.34
N TYR A 82 8.91 10.63 3.27
CA TYR A 82 10.14 11.31 2.86
C TYR A 82 10.16 12.80 3.24
N PHE A 83 9.07 13.55 3.05
CA PHE A 83 9.08 15.00 3.30
C PHE A 83 8.59 15.43 4.68
N PHE A 84 7.69 14.68 5.35
CA PHE A 84 7.09 15.14 6.60
C PHE A 84 7.57 14.40 7.86
N THR A 85 7.77 13.09 7.78
CA THR A 85 8.08 12.25 8.95
C THR A 85 9.49 11.70 8.94
N GLU A 86 10.21 11.82 7.82
CA GLU A 86 11.57 11.30 7.60
C GLU A 86 11.74 9.78 7.82
N GLN A 87 10.65 9.06 8.11
CA GLN A 87 10.56 7.63 8.41
C GLN A 87 11.23 6.73 7.37
N LEU A 88 11.27 7.19 6.12
CA LEU A 88 11.81 6.41 5.03
C LEU A 88 13.12 6.97 4.49
N ILE A 89 13.70 8.04 5.04
CA ILE A 89 14.86 8.73 4.45
C ILE A 89 16.04 7.79 4.20
N ASP A 90 16.36 6.91 5.16
CA ASP A 90 17.54 6.05 5.12
C ASP A 90 17.45 4.89 4.12
N TYR A 91 16.26 4.59 3.60
CA TYR A 91 16.07 3.52 2.63
C TYR A 91 16.45 3.94 1.19
N SER A 92 16.90 2.97 0.40
CA SER A 92 17.28 3.20 -0.99
C SER A 92 16.11 3.69 -1.84
N LYS A 93 16.43 4.48 -2.88
CA LYS A 93 15.43 4.98 -3.84
C LYS A 93 14.68 3.85 -4.54
N GLU A 94 15.38 2.77 -4.85
CA GLU A 94 14.83 1.57 -5.49
C GLU A 94 13.79 0.89 -4.60
N LEU A 95 14.08 0.74 -3.30
CA LEU A 95 13.14 0.16 -2.35
C LEU A 95 11.89 1.03 -2.20
N LYS A 96 12.05 2.35 -2.07
CA LYS A 96 10.91 3.30 -2.03
C LYS A 96 10.02 3.18 -3.25
N LEU A 97 10.60 3.14 -4.45
CA LEU A 97 9.86 3.01 -5.70
C LEU A 97 9.13 1.66 -5.79
N ALA A 98 9.80 0.58 -5.40
CA ALA A 98 9.21 -0.75 -5.33
C ALA A 98 8.00 -0.76 -4.37
N LEU A 99 8.12 -0.14 -3.19
CA LEU A 99 7.03 -0.04 -2.23
C LEU A 99 5.83 0.75 -2.78
N VAL A 100 6.07 1.89 -3.44
CA VAL A 100 5.00 2.70 -4.08
C VAL A 100 4.23 1.87 -5.12
N LEU A 101 4.92 1.08 -5.94
CA LEU A 101 4.31 0.25 -6.98
C LEU A 101 3.67 -1.02 -6.42
N SER A 102 4.19 -1.54 -5.31
CA SER A 102 3.72 -2.78 -4.71
C SER A 102 2.31 -2.66 -4.12
N LEU A 103 1.90 -1.48 -3.63
CA LEU A 103 0.55 -1.30 -3.07
C LEU A 103 -0.56 -1.35 -4.15
N PRO A 104 -0.47 -0.63 -5.29
CA PRO A 104 -1.37 -0.81 -6.42
C PRO A 104 -1.41 -2.25 -6.92
N PHE A 105 -0.26 -2.92 -6.99
CA PHE A 105 -0.19 -4.32 -7.41
C PHE A 105 -0.88 -5.26 -6.41
N ALA A 106 -0.64 -5.09 -5.11
CA ALA A 106 -1.33 -5.85 -4.06
C ALA A 106 -2.85 -5.62 -4.11
N THR A 107 -3.27 -4.38 -4.35
CA THR A 107 -4.69 -4.03 -4.52
C THR A 107 -5.29 -4.74 -5.73
N PHE A 108 -4.56 -4.81 -6.85
CA PHE A 108 -4.97 -5.59 -8.01
C PHE A 108 -5.13 -7.08 -7.69
N VAL A 109 -4.15 -7.69 -7.00
CA VAL A 109 -4.23 -9.10 -6.58
C VAL A 109 -5.48 -9.35 -5.72
N VAL A 110 -5.77 -8.48 -4.76
CA VAL A 110 -6.97 -8.60 -3.92
C VAL A 110 -8.26 -8.53 -4.73
N ILE A 111 -8.33 -7.69 -5.77
CA ILE A 111 -9.49 -7.61 -6.66
C ILE A 111 -9.71 -8.93 -7.37
N GLU A 112 -8.64 -9.50 -7.95
CA GLU A 112 -8.73 -10.79 -8.65
C GLU A 112 -9.10 -11.93 -7.71
N LEU A 113 -8.52 -11.97 -6.50
CA LEU A 113 -8.89 -12.97 -5.48
C LEU A 113 -10.39 -12.89 -5.13
N LYS A 114 -10.93 -11.68 -4.94
CA LYS A 114 -12.37 -11.53 -4.68
C LYS A 114 -13.22 -12.02 -5.85
N LYS A 115 -12.88 -11.66 -7.08
CA LYS A 115 -13.58 -12.15 -8.28
C LYS A 115 -13.57 -13.67 -8.38
N LEU A 116 -12.46 -14.32 -8.02
CA LEU A 116 -12.36 -15.78 -8.03
C LEU A 116 -13.24 -16.42 -6.95
N MET A 117 -13.24 -15.86 -5.73
CA MET A 117 -14.10 -16.34 -4.64
C MET A 117 -15.58 -16.20 -4.98
N ASP A 118 -15.98 -15.07 -5.57
CA ASP A 118 -17.37 -14.83 -5.97
C ASP A 118 -17.82 -15.83 -7.06
N LYS A 119 -16.93 -16.20 -7.98
CA LYS A 119 -17.20 -17.25 -9.00
C LYS A 119 -17.42 -18.62 -8.37
N GLN A 120 -16.59 -19.02 -7.40
CA GLN A 120 -16.72 -20.32 -6.73
C GLN A 120 -17.98 -20.45 -5.87
N GLN A 121 -18.56 -19.33 -5.41
CA GLN A 121 -19.82 -19.34 -4.67
C GLN A 121 -21.06 -19.38 -5.57
N ALA A 122 -20.89 -19.10 -6.86
CA ALA A 122 -21.97 -19.10 -7.86
C ALA A 122 -22.08 -20.44 -8.62
N GLU A 123 -21.11 -21.34 -8.44
CA GLU A 123 -21.10 -22.73 -8.93
C GLU A 123 -21.63 -23.69 -7.85
#